data_AF-A0A914FDJ1-F1
#
_entry.id   AF-A0A914FDJ1-F1
#
_cell.length_a   1.000
_cell.length_b   1.000
_cell.length_c   1.000
_cell.angle_alpha   90.00
_cell.angle_beta   90.00
_cell.angle_gamma   90.00
#
_symmetry.space_group_name_H-M   'P 1'
#
loop_
_entity.id
_entity.type
_entity.pdbx_description
1 polymer ?
#
loop_
_entity_poly.entity_id
_entity_poly.type
_entity_poly.pdbx_seq_one_letter_code
_entity_poly.pdbx_strand_id
1 'polypeptide(L)'
;MTTQKRFDGKVVIVTGSSAGIGKTTILKLAKEGASVILHGQSKEKLEKVMAELLEVVGKDESKVLVIAGSLEDDATHNRLIDETIKRFGKLDILINNAGVASGKQGADFNGMETYDTIMAVNVRAIYHLIQLATPHLEKTKGSIVNISSPLGEIPFALSMPYSISKAALNHLTRNFARSLAEKNIRVNAVG
;
A
#
# COMPACT_ATOMS: atom_id res chain seq x y z
N MET A 1 12.46 14.12 -29.09
CA MET A 1 12.58 14.22 -27.62
C MET A 1 11.56 13.28 -27.02
N THR A 2 11.96 12.15 -26.45
CA THR A 2 11.05 11.29 -25.70
C THR A 2 10.69 12.02 -24.41
N THR A 3 9.43 12.41 -24.27
CA THR A 3 8.92 13.06 -23.06
C THR A 3 9.15 12.11 -21.88
N GLN A 4 10.01 12.51 -20.94
CA GLN A 4 10.31 11.70 -19.75
C GLN A 4 9.00 11.40 -19.01
N LYS A 5 8.73 10.11 -18.77
CA LYS A 5 7.51 9.70 -18.07
C LYS A 5 7.59 10.16 -16.60
N ARG A 6 6.44 10.50 -16.02
CA ARG A 6 6.35 11.12 -14.68
C ARG A 6 7.02 10.32 -13.56
N PHE A 7 6.99 8.99 -13.63
CA PHE A 7 7.56 8.09 -12.64
C PHE A 7 8.76 7.30 -13.18
N ASP A 8 9.40 7.80 -14.24
CA ASP A 8 10.58 7.14 -14.80
C ASP A 8 11.69 7.00 -13.74
N GLY A 9 12.25 5.79 -13.66
CA GLY A 9 13.26 5.43 -12.67
C GLY A 9 12.77 5.36 -11.22
N LYS A 10 11.47 5.50 -10.92
CA LYS A 10 10.92 5.39 -9.55
C LYS A 10 10.58 3.94 -9.19
N VAL A 11 10.79 3.56 -7.92
CA VAL A 11 10.43 2.25 -7.37
C VAL A 11 9.24 2.40 -6.41
N VAL A 12 8.15 1.69 -6.69
CA VAL A 12 6.87 1.90 -6.00
C VAL A 12 6.27 0.58 -5.50
N ILE A 13 6.05 0.50 -4.18
CA ILE A 13 5.25 -0.58 -3.58
C ILE A 13 3.77 -0.17 -3.58
N VAL A 14 2.89 -1.04 -4.06
CA VAL A 14 1.43 -0.87 -3.94
C VAL A 14 0.83 -2.09 -3.25
N THR A 15 0.46 -1.97 -1.98
CA THR A 15 -0.16 -3.10 -1.27
C THR A 15 -1.59 -3.34 -1.76
N GLY A 16 -2.02 -4.60 -1.92
CA GLY A 16 -3.41 -4.90 -2.31
C GLY A 16 -3.70 -4.53 -3.77
N SER A 17 -2.70 -4.66 -4.63
CA SER A 17 -2.74 -4.27 -6.04
C SER A 17 -3.24 -5.37 -6.97
N SER A 18 -3.70 -6.50 -6.44
CA SER A 18 -4.32 -7.59 -7.22
C SER A 18 -5.75 -7.28 -7.71
N ALA A 19 -6.38 -6.19 -7.25
CA ALA A 19 -7.75 -5.79 -7.65
C ALA A 19 -8.02 -4.29 -7.39
N GLY A 20 -9.17 -3.81 -7.85
CA GLY A 20 -9.74 -2.49 -7.49
C GLY A 20 -8.79 -1.31 -7.75
N ILE A 21 -8.81 -0.34 -6.83
CA ILE A 21 -7.98 0.87 -6.87
C ILE A 21 -6.49 0.52 -6.98
N GLY A 22 -6.04 -0.50 -6.25
CA GLY A 22 -4.65 -0.95 -6.27
C GLY A 22 -4.20 -1.43 -7.65
N LYS A 23 -5.02 -2.24 -8.33
CA LYS A 23 -4.75 -2.71 -9.70
C LYS A 23 -4.64 -1.54 -10.68
N THR A 24 -5.62 -0.64 -10.66
CA THR A 24 -5.60 0.52 -11.57
C THR A 24 -4.41 1.44 -11.29
N THR A 25 -4.07 1.63 -10.02
CA THR A 25 -2.92 2.43 -9.59
C THR A 25 -1.60 1.84 -10.08
N ILE A 26 -1.37 0.54 -9.86
CA ILE A 26 -0.10 -0.09 -10.23
C ILE A 26 0.11 -0.12 -11.76
N LEU A 27 -0.95 -0.38 -12.53
CA LEU A 27 -0.89 -0.34 -14.00
C LEU A 27 -0.57 1.07 -14.50
N LYS A 28 -1.17 2.11 -13.91
CA LYS A 28 -0.91 3.50 -14.29
C LYS A 28 0.52 3.93 -13.95
N LEU A 29 1.03 3.54 -12.77
CA LEU A 29 2.42 3.80 -12.37
C LEU A 29 3.42 3.15 -13.33
N ALA A 30 3.20 1.87 -13.68
CA ALA A 30 4.02 1.16 -14.65
C ALA A 30 3.99 1.83 -16.03
N LYS A 31 2.80 2.26 -16.50
CA LYS A 31 2.64 3.00 -17.76
C LYS A 31 3.44 4.31 -17.75
N GLU A 32 3.49 4.97 -16.60
CA GLU A 32 4.25 6.18 -16.34
C GLU A 32 5.73 5.93 -15.96
N GLY A 33 6.25 4.71 -16.18
CA GLY A 33 7.69 4.40 -16.15
C GLY A 33 8.23 3.86 -14.81
N ALA A 34 7.37 3.68 -13.81
CA ALA A 34 7.79 3.13 -12.52
C ALA A 34 8.19 1.65 -12.63
N SER A 35 9.16 1.25 -11.81
CA SER A 35 9.31 -0.15 -11.41
C SER A 35 8.38 -0.41 -10.22
N VAL A 36 7.56 -1.46 -10.30
CA VAL A 36 6.42 -1.64 -9.41
C VAL A 36 6.45 -2.98 -8.68
N ILE A 37 5.98 -2.96 -7.44
CA ILE A 37 5.86 -4.14 -6.61
C ILE A 37 4.37 -4.43 -6.42
N LEU A 38 3.94 -5.52 -7.08
CA LEU A 38 2.59 -6.06 -7.06
C LEU A 38 2.41 -6.95 -5.84
N HIS A 39 1.41 -6.64 -5.00
CA HIS A 39 1.16 -7.33 -3.75
C HIS A 39 -0.31 -7.72 -3.58
N GLY A 40 -0.54 -8.92 -3.04
CA GLY A 40 -1.87 -9.43 -2.69
C GLY A 40 -1.81 -10.86 -2.15
N GLN A 41 -2.96 -11.40 -1.74
CA GLN A 41 -3.04 -12.75 -1.16
C GLN A 41 -3.30 -13.84 -2.21
N SER A 42 -4.13 -13.53 -3.21
CA SER A 42 -4.55 -14.50 -4.22
C SER A 42 -3.54 -14.59 -5.36
N LYS A 43 -2.84 -15.73 -5.46
CA LYS A 43 -1.90 -16.02 -6.55
C LYS A 43 -2.54 -15.86 -7.93
N GLU A 44 -3.74 -16.42 -8.11
CA GLU A 44 -4.48 -16.33 -9.39
C GLU A 44 -4.74 -14.86 -9.79
N LYS A 45 -5.17 -14.00 -8.85
CA LYS A 45 -5.38 -12.58 -9.14
C LYS A 45 -4.06 -11.86 -9.45
N LEU A 46 -2.99 -12.21 -8.75
CA LEU A 46 -1.65 -11.65 -8.99
C LEU A 46 -1.14 -12.03 -10.38
N GLU A 47 -1.31 -13.28 -10.80
CA GLU A 47 -0.90 -13.76 -12.13
C GLU A 47 -1.62 -12.99 -13.25
N LYS A 48 -2.92 -12.74 -13.11
CA LYS A 48 -3.69 -11.93 -14.07
C LYS A 48 -3.15 -10.49 -14.16
N VAL A 49 -2.92 -9.84 -13.02
CA VAL A 49 -2.39 -8.46 -13.01
C VAL A 49 -0.95 -8.41 -13.50
N MET A 50 -0.14 -9.44 -13.22
CA MET A 50 1.23 -9.56 -13.72
C MET A 50 1.24 -9.61 -15.25
N ALA A 51 0.36 -10.41 -15.87
CA ALA A 51 0.25 -10.46 -17.33
C ALA A 51 -0.06 -9.08 -17.94
N GLU A 52 -1.01 -8.35 -17.35
CA GLU A 52 -1.34 -6.98 -17.78
C GLU A 52 -0.17 -6.00 -17.58
N LEU A 53 0.54 -6.10 -16.45
CA LEU A 53 1.72 -5.27 -16.19
C LEU A 53 2.81 -5.52 -17.22
N LEU A 54 3.06 -6.76 -17.61
CA LEU A 54 4.05 -7.11 -18.62
C LEU A 54 3.71 -6.50 -19.99
N GLU A 55 2.43 -6.42 -20.38
CA GLU A 55 2.07 -5.68 -21.59
C GLU A 55 2.39 -4.18 -21.46
N VAL A 56 2.11 -3.59 -20.29
CA VAL A 56 2.33 -2.16 -20.04
C VAL A 56 3.82 -1.78 -20.07
N VAL A 57 4.69 -2.66 -19.55
CA VAL A 57 6.15 -2.41 -19.49
C VAL A 57 6.91 -2.98 -20.69
N GLY A 58 6.21 -3.44 -21.74
CA GLY A 58 6.85 -3.96 -22.96
C GLY A 58 7.62 -5.25 -22.73
N LYS A 59 7.07 -6.15 -21.90
CA LYS A 59 7.62 -7.45 -21.50
C LYS A 59 8.92 -7.39 -20.69
N ASP A 60 9.30 -6.21 -20.20
CA ASP A 60 10.42 -6.06 -19.29
C ASP A 60 10.03 -6.52 -17.87
N GLU A 61 10.18 -7.82 -17.61
CA GLU A 61 9.99 -8.42 -16.29
C GLU A 61 10.88 -7.76 -15.22
N SER A 62 11.96 -7.07 -15.62
CA SER A 62 12.85 -6.44 -14.66
C SER A 62 12.23 -5.26 -13.92
N LYS A 63 11.12 -4.73 -14.44
CA LYS A 63 10.36 -3.61 -13.88
C LYS A 63 9.29 -4.05 -12.89
N VAL A 64 9.04 -5.35 -12.73
CA VAL A 64 7.95 -5.85 -11.90
C VAL A 64 8.47 -6.87 -10.90
N LEU A 65 8.03 -6.73 -9.64
CA LEU A 65 8.24 -7.72 -8.59
C LEU A 65 6.89 -8.11 -8.01
N VAL A 66 6.66 -9.41 -7.82
CA VAL A 66 5.40 -9.93 -7.26
C VAL A 66 5.65 -10.51 -5.87
N ILE A 67 4.90 -10.04 -4.89
CA ILE A 67 5.01 -10.50 -3.49
C ILE A 67 3.62 -10.93 -3.02
N ALA A 68 3.45 -12.24 -2.78
CA ALA A 68 2.23 -12.79 -2.21
C ALA A 68 2.34 -12.95 -0.68
N GLY A 69 1.27 -12.62 0.04
CA GLY A 69 1.19 -12.80 1.50
C GLY A 69 0.04 -12.04 2.14
N SER A 70 -0.32 -12.41 3.38
CA SER A 70 -1.24 -11.62 4.20
C SER A 70 -0.48 -10.50 4.91
N LEU A 71 -1.12 -9.34 5.06
CA LEU A 71 -0.60 -8.24 5.88
C LEU A 71 -0.91 -8.42 7.38
N GLU A 72 -1.61 -9.49 7.74
CA GLU A 72 -1.67 -9.92 9.14
C GLU A 72 -0.31 -10.50 9.59
N ASP A 73 0.50 -10.97 8.64
CA ASP A 73 1.79 -11.61 8.88
C ASP A 73 2.96 -10.61 8.75
N ASP A 74 3.73 -10.42 9.82
CA ASP A 74 4.91 -9.54 9.79
C ASP A 74 6.00 -10.01 8.82
N ALA A 75 6.06 -11.31 8.53
CA ALA A 75 6.95 -11.87 7.53
C ALA A 75 6.68 -11.29 6.13
N THR A 76 5.41 -10.98 5.81
CA THR A 76 5.06 -10.32 4.54
C THR A 76 5.55 -8.87 4.51
N HIS A 77 5.51 -8.16 5.64
CA HIS A 77 6.02 -6.79 5.74
C HIS A 77 7.53 -6.72 5.45
N ASN A 78 8.30 -7.60 6.09
CA ASN A 78 9.74 -7.70 5.86
C ASN A 78 10.04 -8.05 4.40
N ARG A 79 9.37 -9.07 3.85
CA ARG A 79 9.53 -9.45 2.44
C ARG A 79 9.22 -8.32 1.47
N LEU A 80 8.16 -7.55 1.70
CA LEU A 80 7.80 -6.39 0.88
C LEU A 80 8.95 -5.39 0.78
N ILE A 81 9.68 -5.14 1.87
CA ILE A 81 10.79 -4.20 1.87
C ILE A 81 12.08 -4.87 1.38
N ASP A 82 12.47 -6.00 1.97
CA ASP A 82 13.74 -6.66 1.69
C ASP A 82 13.87 -7.11 0.24
N GLU A 83 12.83 -7.73 -0.32
CA GLU A 83 12.85 -8.16 -1.72
C GLU A 83 12.82 -6.96 -2.68
N THR A 84 12.13 -5.87 -2.32
CA THR A 84 12.16 -4.61 -3.09
C THR A 84 13.57 -4.03 -3.14
N ILE A 85 14.23 -3.92 -1.98
CA ILE A 85 15.58 -3.36 -1.89
C ILE A 85 16.60 -4.27 -2.56
N LYS A 86 16.48 -5.59 -2.39
CA LYS A 86 17.32 -6.57 -3.10
C LYS A 86 17.18 -6.45 -4.61
N ARG A 87 15.94 -6.22 -5.11
CA ARG A 87 15.64 -6.20 -6.55
C ARG A 87 15.99 -4.89 -7.23
N PHE A 88 15.76 -3.76 -6.56
CA PHE A 88 15.82 -2.43 -7.18
C PHE A 88 16.79 -1.47 -6.49
N GLY A 89 17.37 -1.85 -5.36
CA GLY A 89 18.35 -1.05 -4.60
C GLY A 89 17.78 0.15 -3.85
N LYS A 90 16.50 0.48 -4.03
CA LYS A 90 15.85 1.65 -3.43
C LYS A 90 14.33 1.50 -3.33
N LEU A 91 13.72 2.44 -2.61
CA LEU A 91 12.27 2.63 -2.55
C LEU A 91 11.98 4.13 -2.65
N ASP A 92 11.16 4.55 -3.62
CA ASP A 92 10.76 5.96 -3.79
C ASP A 92 9.36 6.22 -3.22
N ILE A 93 8.43 5.27 -3.35
CA ILE A 93 7.03 5.48 -2.97
C ILE A 93 6.44 4.21 -2.33
N LEU A 94 5.81 4.38 -1.17
CA LEU A 94 4.98 3.35 -0.53
C LEU A 94 3.50 3.76 -0.63
N ILE A 95 2.69 2.93 -1.30
CA ILE A 95 1.24 3.11 -1.37
C ILE A 95 0.57 2.01 -0.55
N ASN A 96 0.07 2.39 0.61
CA ASN A 96 -0.71 1.53 1.48
C ASN A 96 -2.17 1.53 1.01
N ASN A 97 -2.46 0.66 0.04
CA ASN A 97 -3.79 0.53 -0.56
C ASN A 97 -4.58 -0.67 -0.03
N ALA A 98 -3.91 -1.72 0.45
CA ALA A 98 -4.60 -2.86 1.02
C ALA A 98 -5.49 -2.43 2.19
N GLY A 99 -6.71 -2.93 2.21
CA GLY A 99 -7.64 -2.71 3.29
C GLY A 99 -8.77 -3.72 3.25
N VAL A 100 -9.27 -4.09 4.41
CA VAL A 100 -10.41 -4.98 4.59
C VAL A 100 -11.51 -4.25 5.35
N ALA A 101 -12.75 -4.58 5.02
CA ALA A 101 -13.94 -4.06 5.68
C ALA A 101 -14.83 -5.23 6.08
N SER A 102 -15.56 -5.09 7.18
CA SER A 102 -16.64 -6.01 7.52
C SER A 102 -17.91 -5.63 6.77
N GLY A 103 -18.74 -6.63 6.47
CA GLY A 103 -20.11 -6.39 6.01
C GLY A 103 -20.93 -5.61 7.03
N LYS A 104 -22.17 -5.24 6.67
CA LYS A 104 -23.08 -4.46 7.53
C LYS A 104 -23.51 -5.27 8.77
N GLN A 105 -22.67 -5.31 9.81
CA GLN A 105 -22.91 -6.10 11.02
C GLN A 105 -23.37 -5.24 12.21
N GLY A 106 -23.41 -3.91 12.07
CA GLY A 106 -23.84 -3.03 13.15
C GLY A 106 -22.92 -3.13 14.37
N ALA A 107 -23.49 -3.11 15.58
CA ALA A 107 -22.80 -3.43 16.82
C ALA A 107 -22.81 -4.95 17.06
N ASP A 108 -21.95 -5.68 16.35
CA ASP A 108 -21.69 -7.07 16.68
C ASP A 108 -20.71 -7.15 17.86
N PHE A 109 -21.25 -7.35 19.06
CA PHE A 109 -20.49 -7.43 20.30
C PHE A 109 -19.63 -8.70 20.43
N ASN A 110 -19.78 -9.66 19.51
CA ASN A 110 -18.93 -10.86 19.42
C ASN A 110 -17.91 -10.78 18.27
N GLY A 111 -17.87 -9.66 17.53
CA GLY A 111 -17.06 -9.48 16.32
C GLY A 111 -15.59 -9.16 16.57
N MET A 112 -14.99 -9.59 17.69
CA MET A 112 -13.60 -9.22 18.04
C MET A 112 -12.57 -9.76 17.04
N GLU A 113 -12.74 -10.98 16.53
CA GLU A 113 -11.87 -11.51 15.47
C GLU A 113 -11.90 -10.62 14.22
N THR A 114 -13.09 -10.17 13.82
CA THR A 114 -13.25 -9.24 12.69
C THR A 114 -12.62 -7.89 12.98
N TYR A 115 -12.78 -7.37 14.20
CA TYR A 115 -12.12 -6.14 14.64
C TYR A 115 -10.59 -6.29 14.56
N ASP A 116 -10.05 -7.38 15.08
CA ASP A 116 -8.61 -7.65 15.13
C ASP A 116 -8.02 -7.77 13.71
N THR A 117 -8.65 -8.52 12.81
CA THR A 117 -8.23 -8.60 11.40
C THR A 117 -8.29 -7.25 10.71
N ILE A 118 -9.35 -6.46 10.92
CA ILE A 118 -9.46 -5.11 10.34
C ILE A 118 -8.35 -4.20 10.86
N MET A 119 -8.08 -4.20 12.17
CA MET A 119 -7.03 -3.36 12.75
C MET A 119 -5.62 -3.84 12.37
N ALA A 120 -5.42 -5.15 12.28
CA ALA A 120 -4.18 -5.76 11.82
C ALA A 120 -3.81 -5.28 10.42
N VAL A 121 -4.75 -5.33 9.48
CA VAL A 121 -4.50 -4.94 8.08
C VAL A 121 -4.55 -3.42 7.87
N ASN A 122 -5.58 -2.74 8.39
CA ASN A 122 -5.82 -1.34 8.05
C ASN A 122 -5.00 -0.34 8.86
N VAL A 123 -4.37 -0.77 9.97
CA VAL A 123 -3.62 0.12 10.86
C VAL A 123 -2.24 -0.45 11.20
N ARG A 124 -2.18 -1.63 11.83
CA ARG A 124 -0.92 -2.20 12.33
C ARG A 124 0.07 -2.46 11.19
N ALA A 125 -0.37 -3.10 10.12
CA ALA A 125 0.44 -3.34 8.93
C ALA A 125 1.00 -2.06 8.32
N ILE A 126 0.16 -1.02 8.21
CA ILE A 126 0.57 0.29 7.68
C ILE A 126 1.63 0.94 8.57
N TYR A 127 1.44 0.93 9.88
CA TYR A 127 2.42 1.44 10.83
C TYR A 127 3.77 0.73 10.67
N HIS A 128 3.76 -0.60 10.65
CA HIS A 128 4.98 -1.41 10.54
C HIS A 128 5.68 -1.22 9.18
N LEU A 129 4.92 -1.21 8.07
CA LEU A 129 5.46 -0.95 6.73
C LEU A 129 6.10 0.44 6.63
N ILE A 130 5.51 1.46 7.25
CA ILE A 130 6.12 2.80 7.27
C ILE A 130 7.44 2.77 8.06
N GLN A 131 7.51 2.09 9.20
CA GLN A 131 8.75 1.94 9.96
C GLN A 131 9.85 1.27 9.13
N LEU A 132 9.54 0.13 8.51
CA LEU A 132 10.50 -0.62 7.69
C LEU A 132 10.91 0.16 6.43
N ALA A 133 9.99 0.89 5.80
CA ALA A 133 10.27 1.67 4.60
C ALA A 133 11.06 2.96 4.86
N THR A 134 10.96 3.54 6.08
CA THR A 134 11.51 4.87 6.39
C THR A 134 13.00 5.02 6.05
N PRO A 135 13.91 4.10 6.44
CA PRO A 135 15.33 4.21 6.10
C PRO A 135 15.62 4.23 4.59
N HIS A 136 14.74 3.66 3.79
CA HIS A 136 14.89 3.59 2.33
C HIS A 136 14.25 4.79 1.63
N LEU A 137 13.10 5.24 2.13
CA LEU A 137 12.43 6.45 1.67
C LEU A 137 13.23 7.72 1.99
N GLU A 138 13.95 7.74 3.11
CA GLU A 138 14.83 8.86 3.49
C GLU A 138 15.93 9.08 2.43
N LYS A 139 16.53 7.99 1.91
CA LYS A 139 17.57 8.04 0.87
C LYS A 139 17.07 8.64 -0.44
N THR A 140 15.78 8.46 -0.75
CA THR A 140 15.17 8.92 -2.00
C THR A 140 14.37 10.21 -1.84
N LYS A 141 14.24 10.73 -0.61
CA LYS A 141 13.28 11.81 -0.25
C LYS A 141 11.87 11.46 -0.75
N GLY A 142 11.50 10.21 -0.48
CA GLY A 142 10.33 9.54 -1.04
C GLY A 142 9.00 10.01 -0.46
N SER A 143 7.94 9.25 -0.74
CA SER A 143 6.62 9.55 -0.19
C SER A 143 5.79 8.34 0.14
N ILE A 144 4.88 8.52 1.08
CA ILE A 144 3.89 7.53 1.51
C ILE A 144 2.50 8.06 1.17
N VAL A 145 1.67 7.19 0.60
CA VAL A 145 0.25 7.46 0.33
C VAL A 145 -0.59 6.38 0.98
N ASN A 146 -1.48 6.78 1.88
CA ASN A 146 -2.42 5.89 2.54
C ASN A 146 -3.81 6.01 1.91
N ILE A 147 -4.39 4.90 1.46
CA ILE A 147 -5.77 4.90 0.94
C ILE A 147 -6.74 4.79 2.11
N SER A 148 -7.42 5.89 2.41
CA SER A 148 -8.39 6.02 3.49
C SER A 148 -9.83 5.91 2.95
N SER A 149 -10.79 6.58 3.60
CA SER A 149 -12.21 6.59 3.26
C SER A 149 -12.91 7.79 3.91
N PRO A 150 -14.04 8.28 3.36
CA PRO A 150 -14.83 9.32 4.03
C PRO A 150 -15.38 8.83 5.38
N LEU A 151 -15.52 7.51 5.54
CA LEU A 151 -15.95 6.87 6.79
C LEU A 151 -14.90 6.95 7.91
N GLY A 152 -13.71 7.49 7.64
CA GLY A 152 -12.74 7.87 8.68
C GLY A 152 -13.06 9.19 9.37
N GLU A 153 -13.93 10.03 8.78
CA GLU A 153 -14.36 11.31 9.34
C GLU A 153 -15.85 11.31 9.71
N ILE A 154 -16.65 10.53 8.99
CA ILE A 154 -18.10 10.43 9.20
C ILE A 154 -18.42 9.13 9.95
N PRO A 155 -19.09 9.18 11.11
CA PRO A 155 -19.51 7.99 11.84
C PRO A 155 -20.40 7.09 10.98
N PHE A 156 -20.07 5.78 10.94
CA PHE A 156 -20.86 4.81 10.19
C PHE A 156 -21.09 3.53 11.01
N ALA A 157 -22.24 3.47 11.67
CA ALA A 157 -22.58 2.41 12.62
C ALA A 157 -22.66 1.00 12.00
N LEU A 158 -22.84 0.89 10.68
CA LEU A 158 -22.97 -0.42 10.02
C LEU A 158 -21.62 -1.12 9.81
N SER A 159 -20.49 -0.41 9.90
CA SER A 159 -19.14 -0.99 9.77
C SER A 159 -18.17 -0.28 10.73
N MET A 160 -18.45 -0.41 12.04
CA MET A 160 -17.71 0.32 13.07
C MET A 160 -16.20 0.03 13.10
N PRO A 161 -15.72 -1.23 13.10
CA PRO A 161 -14.28 -1.48 13.09
C PRO A 161 -13.58 -0.86 11.89
N TYR A 162 -14.22 -0.88 10.71
CA TYR A 162 -13.69 -0.24 9.52
C TYR A 162 -13.61 1.28 9.68
N SER A 163 -14.70 1.94 10.11
CA SER A 163 -14.74 3.39 10.35
C SER A 163 -13.68 3.82 11.38
N ILE A 164 -13.56 3.09 12.50
CA ILE A 164 -12.51 3.29 13.52
C ILE A 164 -11.12 3.15 12.90
N SER A 165 -10.87 2.09 12.11
CA SER A 165 -9.58 1.86 11.48
C SER A 165 -9.18 2.98 10.51
N LYS A 166 -10.15 3.56 9.79
CA LYS A 166 -9.90 4.67 8.86
C LYS A 166 -9.71 6.01 9.58
N ALA A 167 -10.41 6.25 10.69
CA ALA A 167 -10.14 7.38 11.57
C ALA A 167 -8.71 7.28 12.17
N ALA A 168 -8.33 6.09 12.65
CA ALA A 168 -7.00 5.80 13.14
C ALA A 168 -5.93 6.01 12.04
N LEU A 169 -6.18 5.54 10.82
CA LEU A 169 -5.29 5.74 9.67
C LEU A 169 -5.11 7.23 9.32
N ASN A 170 -6.17 8.03 9.37
CA ASN A 170 -6.09 9.48 9.15
C ASN A 170 -5.20 10.16 10.20
N HIS A 171 -5.38 9.82 11.47
CA HIS A 171 -4.55 10.36 12.55
C HIS A 171 -3.10 9.87 12.46
N LEU A 172 -2.88 8.58 12.18
CA LEU A 172 -1.57 7.98 11.92
C LEU A 172 -0.84 8.71 10.78
N THR A 173 -1.55 9.02 9.70
CA THR A 173 -0.99 9.76 8.56
C THR A 173 -0.46 11.13 8.99
N ARG A 174 -1.23 11.89 9.77
CA ARG A 174 -0.81 13.21 10.29
C ARG A 174 0.41 13.09 11.21
N ASN A 175 0.44 12.08 12.08
CA ASN A 175 1.56 11.85 12.98
C ASN A 175 2.85 11.51 12.23
N PHE A 176 2.80 10.59 11.25
CA PHE A 176 3.97 10.27 10.43
C PHE A 176 4.39 11.42 9.51
N ALA A 177 3.45 12.20 8.98
CA ALA A 177 3.79 13.40 8.21
C ALA A 177 4.63 14.38 9.04
N ARG A 178 4.26 14.59 10.31
CA ARG A 178 5.03 15.47 11.22
C ARG A 178 6.37 14.85 11.62
N SER A 179 6.37 13.56 11.95
CA SER A 179 7.54 12.83 12.44
C SER A 179 8.64 12.67 11.36
N LEU A 180 8.24 12.46 10.11
CA LEU A 180 9.16 12.20 9.00
C LEU A 180 9.51 13.45 8.18
N ALA A 181 9.01 14.63 8.57
CA ALA A 181 9.22 15.89 7.85
C ALA A 181 10.70 16.26 7.72
N GLU A 182 11.48 16.14 8.81
CA GLU A 182 12.92 16.44 8.82
C GLU A 182 13.73 15.50 7.92
N LYS A 183 13.20 14.30 7.67
CA LYS A 183 13.75 13.31 6.73
C LYS A 183 13.37 13.59 5.27
N ASN A 184 12.63 14.67 4.99
CA ASN A 184 12.08 15.01 3.68
C ASN A 184 11.20 13.90 3.07
N ILE A 185 10.49 13.14 3.92
CA ILE A 185 9.52 12.13 3.48
C ILE A 185 8.12 12.73 3.60
N ARG A 186 7.37 12.74 2.51
CA ARG A 186 5.97 13.20 2.53
C ARG A 186 5.03 12.06 2.88
N VAL A 187 4.03 12.31 3.71
CA VAL A 187 3.00 11.31 4.07
C VAL A 187 1.62 11.93 3.89
N ASN A 188 0.77 11.33 3.06
CA ASN A 188 -0.56 11.85 2.74
C ASN A 188 -1.60 10.73 2.72
N ALA A 189 -2.87 11.08 2.90
CA ALA A 189 -3.99 10.17 2.75
C ALA A 189 -4.91 10.65 1.62
N VAL A 190 -5.56 9.70 0.94
CA VAL A 190 -6.63 9.93 -0.02
C VAL A 190 -7.83 9.10 0.41
N GLY A 191 -8.96 9.74 0.69
CA GLY A 191 -10.14 9.10 1.25
C GLY A 191 -11.38 9.92 0.98
#